data_AF-E1IFH2-F1
#
_entry.id   AF-E1IFH2-F1
#
_cell.length_a   1.000
_cell.length_b   1.000
_cell.length_c   1.000
_cell.angle_alpha   90.00
_cell.angle_beta   90.00
_cell.angle_gamma   90.00
#
_symmetry.space_group_name_H-M   'P 1'
#
loop_
_entity.id
_entity.type
_entity.pdbx_description
1 polymer ?
#
loop_
_entity_poly.entity_id
_entity_poly.type
_entity_poly.pdbx_seq_one_letter_code
_entity_poly.pdbx_strand_id
1 'polypeptide(L)'
;MIRLAPHLAAEIARHAEATYPEECVGWLLGQFDGDTKIVQAVVAVPNRSTGDRRTQFRLDPHDYLQVDRQARSLGMEVVGCYHSHPNAPAHPSSHDRYGAAGGGPSFSFLIQALWAGRATTLQAWYRPDHEADFVAEALL
;
A
#
# COMPACT_ATOMS: atom_id res chain seq x y z
N MET A 1 6.52 -6.67 -11.16
CA MET A 1 5.46 -5.77 -11.69
C MET A 1 4.16 -6.08 -10.98
N ILE A 2 3.23 -5.12 -10.92
CA ILE A 2 1.93 -5.29 -10.25
C ILE A 2 0.79 -4.89 -11.18
N ARG A 3 -0.26 -5.72 -11.21
CA ARG A 3 -1.50 -5.50 -11.97
C ARG A 3 -2.61 -5.12 -11.02
N LEU A 4 -3.24 -3.99 -11.27
CA LEU A 4 -4.32 -3.44 -10.45
C LEU A 4 -5.50 -3.04 -11.33
N ALA A 5 -6.64 -3.70 -11.11
CA ALA A 5 -7.85 -3.35 -11.86
C ALA A 5 -8.30 -1.91 -11.55
N PRO A 6 -8.86 -1.16 -12.53
CA PRO A 6 -9.26 0.23 -12.32
C PRO A 6 -10.23 0.48 -11.16
N HIS A 7 -11.12 -0.48 -10.88
CA HIS A 7 -12.05 -0.38 -9.74
C HIS A 7 -11.32 -0.42 -8.39
N LEU A 8 -10.27 -1.24 -8.26
CA LEU A 8 -9.46 -1.31 -7.04
C LEU A 8 -8.62 -0.04 -6.86
N ALA A 9 -8.10 0.53 -7.96
CA ALA A 9 -7.45 1.85 -7.92
C ALA A 9 -8.41 2.95 -7.44
N ALA A 10 -9.67 2.92 -7.91
CA ALA A 10 -10.70 3.85 -7.45
C ALA A 10 -11.07 3.63 -5.97
N GLU A 11 -11.05 2.39 -5.48
CA GLU A 11 -11.25 2.10 -4.05
C GLU A 11 -10.13 2.67 -3.18
N ILE A 12 -8.86 2.53 -3.61
CA ILE A 12 -7.72 3.15 -2.94
C ILE A 12 -7.86 4.68 -2.92
N ALA A 13 -8.19 5.28 -4.07
CA ALA A 13 -8.40 6.73 -4.18
C ALA A 13 -9.51 7.22 -3.24
N ARG A 14 -10.67 6.55 -3.23
CA ARG A 14 -11.78 6.88 -2.34
C ARG A 14 -11.43 6.75 -0.86
N HIS A 15 -10.65 5.72 -0.50
CA HIS A 15 -10.17 5.59 0.87
C HIS A 15 -9.24 6.76 1.24
N ALA A 16 -8.29 7.08 0.37
CA ALA A 16 -7.37 8.18 0.60
C ALA A 16 -8.08 9.54 0.76
N GLU A 17 -9.08 9.82 -0.08
CA GLU A 17 -9.86 11.05 0.01
C GLU A 17 -10.71 11.11 1.29
N ALA A 18 -11.27 9.97 1.73
CA ALA A 18 -12.06 9.90 2.95
C ALA A 18 -11.23 10.05 4.24
N THR A 19 -9.94 9.71 4.20
CA THR A 19 -9.02 9.78 5.35
C THR A 19 -8.27 11.12 5.43
N TYR A 20 -8.31 11.94 4.37
CA TYR A 20 -7.66 13.25 4.36
C TYR A 20 -8.09 14.12 5.56
N PRO A 21 -7.16 14.78 6.29
CA PRO A 21 -5.76 15.04 5.93
C PRO A 21 -4.74 14.02 6.47
N GLU A 22 -5.17 12.88 7.03
CA GLU A 22 -4.27 11.81 7.47
C GLU A 22 -3.92 10.87 6.30
N GLU A 23 -2.83 10.12 6.44
CA GLU A 23 -2.49 9.01 5.54
C GLU A 23 -3.47 7.85 5.76
N CYS A 24 -4.09 7.39 4.67
CA CYS A 24 -4.81 6.11 4.67
C CYS A 24 -3.81 4.97 4.56
N VAL A 25 -4.19 3.77 4.98
CA VAL A 25 -3.35 2.58 4.83
C VAL A 25 -4.21 1.34 4.59
N GLY A 26 -3.71 0.39 3.79
CA GLY A 26 -4.39 -0.88 3.57
C GLY A 26 -3.52 -1.94 2.92
N TRP A 27 -4.08 -3.15 2.85
CA TRP A 27 -3.43 -4.32 2.27
C TRP A 27 -3.89 -4.56 0.83
N LEU A 28 -2.98 -5.11 0.02
CA LEU A 28 -3.26 -5.61 -1.32
C LEU A 28 -3.30 -7.13 -1.26
N LEU A 29 -4.45 -7.71 -1.63
CA LEU A 29 -4.66 -9.15 -1.66
C LEU A 29 -4.76 -9.63 -3.10
N GLY A 30 -4.17 -10.78 -3.39
CA GLY A 30 -4.13 -11.29 -4.75
C GLY A 30 -3.36 -12.58 -4.87
N GLN A 31 -2.76 -12.77 -6.04
CA GLN A 31 -1.98 -13.96 -6.38
C GLN A 31 -0.70 -13.57 -7.13
N PHE A 32 0.27 -14.48 -7.11
CA PHE A 32 1.48 -14.37 -7.93
C PHE A 32 1.34 -15.21 -9.20
N ASP A 33 1.63 -14.60 -10.35
CA ASP A 33 1.77 -15.25 -11.65
C ASP A 33 3.22 -15.02 -12.12
N GLY A 34 4.10 -15.94 -11.75
CA GLY A 34 5.55 -15.73 -11.83
C GLY A 34 5.98 -14.51 -11.00
N ASP A 35 6.65 -13.55 -11.64
CA ASP A 35 7.09 -12.29 -11.02
C ASP A 35 6.01 -11.17 -11.04
N THR A 36 4.80 -11.51 -11.50
CA THR A 36 3.67 -10.57 -11.57
C THR A 36 2.75 -10.75 -10.38
N LYS A 37 2.49 -9.65 -9.68
CA LYS A 37 1.46 -9.59 -8.63
C LYS A 37 0.13 -9.19 -9.24
N ILE A 38 -0.90 -10.01 -9.08
CA ILE A 38 -2.24 -9.74 -9.57
C ILE A 38 -3.12 -9.40 -8.37
N VAL A 39 -3.42 -8.12 -8.19
CA VAL A 39 -4.30 -7.67 -7.10
C VAL A 39 -5.75 -7.99 -7.44
N GLN A 40 -6.43 -8.67 -6.51
CA GLN A 40 -7.82 -9.10 -6.62
C GLN A 40 -8.72 -8.42 -5.59
N ALA A 41 -8.17 -7.95 -4.47
CA ALA A 41 -8.91 -7.17 -3.48
C ALA A 41 -7.98 -6.19 -2.73
N VAL A 42 -8.58 -5.15 -2.17
CA VAL A 42 -7.90 -4.19 -1.28
C VAL A 42 -8.61 -4.16 0.08
N VAL A 43 -7.85 -4.09 1.17
CA VAL A 43 -8.40 -4.08 2.53
C VAL A 43 -7.90 -2.84 3.26
N ALA A 44 -8.78 -1.85 3.43
CA ALA A 44 -8.51 -0.68 4.26
C ALA A 44 -8.34 -1.09 5.73
N VAL A 45 -7.32 -0.55 6.40
CA VAL A 45 -7.10 -0.75 7.84
C VAL A 45 -6.82 0.59 8.53
N PRO A 46 -7.04 0.70 9.84
CA PRO A 46 -6.76 1.95 10.55
C PRO A 46 -5.26 2.24 10.57
N ASN A 47 -4.87 3.50 10.35
CA ASN A 47 -3.51 3.94 10.58
C ASN A 47 -3.19 3.91 12.09
N ARG A 48 -2.31 2.98 12.52
CA ARG A 48 -1.94 2.81 13.93
C ARG A 48 -0.72 3.63 14.35
N SER A 49 -0.29 4.61 13.54
CA SER A 49 0.83 5.48 13.92
C SER A 49 0.49 6.26 15.19
N THR A 50 1.46 6.32 16.10
CA THR A 50 1.44 7.15 17.32
C THR A 50 2.10 8.51 17.09
N GLY A 51 2.72 8.71 15.93
CA GLY A 51 3.29 10.00 15.51
C GLY A 51 2.30 10.83 14.69
N ASP A 52 2.82 11.71 13.84
CA ASP A 52 1.97 12.54 12.96
C ASP A 52 1.41 11.69 11.81
N ARG A 53 0.14 11.30 11.93
CA ARG A 53 -0.59 10.47 10.96
C ARG A 53 -0.74 11.11 9.59
N ARG A 54 -0.39 12.39 9.42
CA ARG A 54 -0.38 13.08 8.13
C ARG A 54 0.84 12.74 7.27
N THR A 55 1.87 12.14 7.88
CA THR A 55 3.16 11.83 7.22
C THR A 55 3.75 10.48 7.64
N GLN A 56 3.00 9.73 8.45
CA GLN A 56 3.44 8.46 9.02
C GLN A 56 2.26 7.50 9.07
N PHE A 57 2.46 6.30 8.55
CA PHE A 57 1.56 5.18 8.75
C PHE A 57 2.22 4.06 9.54
N ARG A 58 1.39 3.26 10.20
CA ARG A 58 1.81 1.99 10.80
C ARG A 58 0.78 0.92 10.53
N LEU A 59 1.25 -0.18 9.94
CA LEU A 59 0.51 -1.43 9.83
C LEU A 59 0.72 -2.24 11.12
N ASP A 60 -0.37 -2.70 11.73
CA ASP A 60 -0.30 -3.50 12.95
C ASP A 60 -0.06 -4.99 12.59
N PRO A 61 0.93 -5.65 13.23
CA PRO A 61 1.12 -7.10 13.06
C PRO A 61 -0.13 -7.93 13.40
N HIS A 62 -0.97 -7.48 14.34
CA HIS A 62 -2.23 -8.14 14.66
C HIS A 62 -3.26 -7.99 13.52
N ASP A 63 -3.34 -6.80 12.92
CA ASP A 63 -4.19 -6.56 11.74
C ASP A 63 -3.71 -7.43 10.57
N TYR A 64 -2.38 -7.58 10.39
CA TYR A 64 -1.80 -8.48 9.38
C TYR A 64 -2.24 -9.93 9.56
N LEU A 65 -2.17 -10.49 10.78
CA LEU A 65 -2.56 -11.89 11.02
C LEU A 65 -4.03 -12.18 10.71
N GLN A 66 -4.91 -11.19 10.89
CA GLN A 66 -6.31 -11.32 10.53
C GLN A 66 -6.49 -11.28 9.00
N VAL A 67 -5.83 -10.34 8.35
CA VAL A 67 -5.91 -10.15 6.90
C VAL A 67 -5.28 -11.33 6.14
N ASP A 68 -4.13 -11.82 6.57
CA ASP A 68 -3.47 -13.00 5.98
C ASP A 68 -4.35 -14.25 6.10
N ARG A 69 -4.99 -14.48 7.26
CA ARG A 69 -5.94 -15.60 7.43
C ARG A 69 -7.13 -15.48 6.48
N GLN A 70 -7.68 -14.28 6.31
CA GLN A 70 -8.79 -14.03 5.39
C GLN A 70 -8.36 -14.18 3.93
N ALA A 71 -7.17 -13.73 3.56
CA ALA A 71 -6.63 -13.91 2.22
C ALA A 71 -6.53 -15.40 1.88
N ARG A 72 -5.93 -16.19 2.78
CA ARG A 72 -5.75 -17.64 2.59
C ARG A 72 -7.07 -18.39 2.48
N SER A 73 -8.10 -18.02 3.24
CA SER A 73 -9.41 -18.68 3.14
C SER A 73 -10.10 -18.43 1.78
N LEU A 74 -9.67 -17.41 1.04
CA LEU A 74 -10.13 -17.06 -0.29
C LEU A 74 -9.15 -17.51 -1.39
N GLY A 75 -8.10 -18.26 -1.06
CA GLY A 75 -7.07 -18.68 -2.02
C GLY A 75 -6.19 -17.52 -2.53
N MET A 76 -6.07 -16.46 -1.72
CA MET A 76 -5.25 -15.28 -1.99
C MET A 76 -4.08 -15.16 -0.99
N GLU A 77 -3.15 -14.29 -1.32
CA GLU A 77 -1.98 -13.90 -0.52
C GLU A 77 -1.93 -12.38 -0.35
N VAL A 78 -1.20 -11.92 0.67
CA VAL A 78 -0.85 -10.50 0.81
C VAL A 78 0.31 -10.19 -0.12
N VAL A 79 0.04 -9.46 -1.21
CA VAL A 79 1.04 -9.14 -2.25
C VAL A 79 1.70 -7.76 -2.04
N GLY A 80 1.18 -6.98 -1.10
CA GLY A 80 1.67 -5.63 -0.83
C GLY A 80 0.79 -4.85 0.13
N CYS A 81 1.10 -3.58 0.28
CA CYS A 81 0.26 -2.60 0.96
C CYS A 81 0.11 -1.35 0.10
N TYR A 82 -0.86 -0.51 0.46
CA TYR A 82 -0.98 0.84 -0.06
C TYR A 82 -1.10 1.85 1.07
N HIS A 83 -0.66 3.07 0.82
CA HIS A 83 -0.91 4.23 1.67
C HIS A 83 -1.10 5.50 0.84
N SER A 84 -1.43 6.61 1.49
CA SER A 84 -1.60 7.90 0.81
C SER A 84 -0.68 8.97 1.34
N HIS A 85 -0.37 9.95 0.48
CA HIS A 85 0.47 11.12 0.78
C HIS A 85 -0.37 12.41 0.66
N PRO A 86 -0.85 12.97 1.78
CA PRO A 86 -1.60 14.23 1.80
C PRO A 86 -0.73 15.43 1.40
N ASN A 87 -1.10 16.11 0.31
CA ASN A 87 -0.39 17.27 -0.24
C ASN A 87 1.08 16.97 -0.59
N ALA A 88 1.35 15.75 -1.05
CA ALA A 88 2.68 15.27 -1.40
C ALA A 88 2.60 14.30 -2.59
N PRO A 89 3.69 14.15 -3.37
CA PRO A 89 3.72 13.26 -4.52
C PRO A 89 3.74 11.79 -4.10
N ALA A 90 3.45 10.90 -5.06
CA ALA A 90 3.41 9.45 -4.89
C ALA A 90 4.81 8.80 -4.84
N HIS A 91 5.79 9.50 -4.25
CA HIS A 91 7.16 9.05 -4.07
C HIS A 91 7.40 8.64 -2.63
N PRO A 92 8.14 7.55 -2.36
CA PRO A 92 8.43 7.09 -1.02
C PRO A 92 9.10 8.16 -0.17
N SER A 93 8.60 8.35 1.05
CA SER A 93 9.19 9.22 2.06
C SER A 93 10.28 8.50 2.86
N SER A 94 11.03 9.24 3.69
CA SER A 94 11.95 8.63 4.65
C SER A 94 11.23 7.81 5.73
N HIS A 95 9.99 8.16 6.08
CA HIS A 95 9.19 7.44 7.08
C HIS A 95 8.65 6.11 6.53
N ASP A 96 8.41 6.01 5.22
CA ASP A 96 7.87 4.81 4.57
C ASP A 96 8.79 3.60 4.75
N ARG A 97 10.11 3.83 4.87
CA ARG A 97 11.11 2.79 5.13
C ARG A 97 10.82 2.02 6.41
N TYR A 98 10.28 2.68 7.43
CA TYR A 98 9.93 2.07 8.71
C TYR A 98 8.56 1.39 8.67
N GLY A 99 7.59 1.98 7.96
CA GLY A 99 6.29 1.37 7.71
C GLY A 99 6.35 0.10 6.85
N ALA A 100 7.41 -0.01 6.04
CA ALA A 100 7.72 -1.14 5.15
C ALA A 100 8.54 -2.28 5.80
N ALA A 101 8.84 -2.20 7.10
CA ALA A 101 9.67 -3.19 7.77
C ALA A 101 8.94 -4.55 7.85
N GLY A 102 9.30 -5.48 6.96
CA GLY A 102 8.80 -6.86 6.96
C GLY A 102 8.39 -7.41 5.59
N GLY A 103 8.25 -6.55 4.57
CA GLY A 103 8.01 -6.99 3.19
C GLY A 103 9.31 -7.43 2.52
N GLY A 104 9.34 -8.65 1.97
CA GLY A 104 10.45 -9.13 1.14
C GLY A 104 10.46 -8.52 -0.28
N PRO A 105 11.37 -8.95 -1.17
CA PRO A 105 11.54 -8.38 -2.51
C PRO A 105 10.29 -8.43 -3.39
N SER A 106 9.43 -9.42 -3.14
CA SER A 106 8.16 -9.62 -3.84
C SER A 106 7.03 -8.73 -3.31
N PHE A 107 7.24 -7.88 -2.30
CA PHE A 107 6.20 -7.06 -1.71
C PHE A 107 6.10 -5.67 -2.38
N SER A 108 4.89 -5.28 -2.79
CA SER A 108 4.64 -3.97 -3.41
C SER A 108 4.12 -2.92 -2.42
N PHE A 109 4.48 -1.68 -2.68
CA PHE A 109 4.05 -0.48 -1.97
C PHE A 109 3.38 0.46 -2.97
N LEU A 110 2.07 0.62 -2.84
CA LEU A 110 1.30 1.56 -3.65
C LEU A 110 1.12 2.88 -2.90
N ILE A 111 1.49 3.99 -3.52
CA ILE A 111 1.40 5.31 -2.90
C ILE A 111 0.42 6.16 -3.69
N GLN A 112 -0.66 6.59 -3.03
CA GLN A 112 -1.66 7.48 -3.58
C GLN A 112 -1.35 8.94 -3.21
N ALA A 113 -0.97 9.77 -4.18
CA ALA A 113 -0.84 11.20 -3.96
C ALA A 113 -2.22 11.87 -3.81
N LEU A 114 -2.31 12.85 -2.90
CA LEU A 114 -3.44 13.77 -2.83
C LEU A 114 -2.99 15.22 -2.88
N TRP A 115 -3.80 16.07 -3.50
CA TRP A 115 -3.65 17.52 -3.45
C TRP A 115 -4.99 18.15 -3.08
N ALA A 116 -5.01 18.92 -1.99
CA ALA A 116 -6.23 19.53 -1.47
C ALA A 116 -7.38 18.52 -1.30
N GLY A 117 -7.07 17.33 -0.78
CA GLY A 117 -8.05 16.27 -0.51
C GLY A 117 -8.54 15.51 -1.74
N ARG A 118 -7.91 15.69 -2.92
CA ARG A 118 -8.25 14.97 -4.15
C ARG A 118 -7.14 14.03 -4.55
N ALA A 119 -7.48 12.77 -4.82
CA ALA A 119 -6.54 11.77 -5.31
C ALA A 119 -6.07 12.15 -6.73
N THR A 120 -4.76 12.04 -6.97
CA THR A 120 -4.18 12.32 -8.28
C THR A 120 -3.44 11.11 -8.84
N THR A 121 -2.16 10.94 -8.48
CA THR A 121 -1.29 9.91 -9.04
C THR A 121 -1.20 8.73 -8.08
N LEU A 122 -1.35 7.52 -8.60
CA LEU A 122 -1.01 6.29 -7.91
C LEU A 122 0.28 5.72 -8.53
N GLN A 123 1.28 5.42 -7.70
CA GLN A 123 2.52 4.79 -8.16
C GLN A 123 2.84 3.55 -7.33
N ALA A 124 3.44 2.56 -7.97
CA ALA A 124 3.89 1.33 -7.32
C ALA A 124 5.41 1.34 -7.14
N TRP A 125 5.84 0.77 -6.03
CA TRP A 125 7.24 0.68 -5.63
C TRP A 125 7.49 -0.69 -5.01
N TYR A 126 8.73 -1.15 -5.05
CA TYR A 126 9.17 -2.33 -4.30
C TYR A 126 10.56 -2.08 -3.73
N ARG A 127 10.96 -2.89 -2.75
CA ARG A 127 12.30 -2.83 -2.17
C ARG A 127 13.04 -4.12 -2.51
N PRO A 128 14.13 -4.07 -3.30
CA PRO A 128 14.90 -5.26 -3.63
C PRO A 128 15.51 -5.95 -2.40
N ASP A 129 15.79 -5.17 -1.35
CA ASP A 129 16.32 -5.62 -0.07
C ASP A 129 15.97 -4.63 1.05
N HIS A 130 16.08 -5.05 2.31
CA HIS A 130 15.77 -4.25 3.51
C HIS A 130 16.69 -3.06 3.73
N GLU A 131 17.88 -3.04 3.12
CA GLU A 131 18.80 -1.91 3.16
C GLU A 131 18.73 -1.05 1.89
N ALA A 132 18.10 -1.56 0.84
CA ALA A 132 18.00 -0.88 -0.44
C ALA A 132 16.90 0.20 -0.45
N ASP A 133 17.10 1.19 -1.34
CA ASP A 133 16.09 2.18 -1.69
C ASP A 133 14.91 1.55 -2.44
N PHE A 134 13.79 2.25 -2.41
CA PHE A 134 12.63 1.89 -3.22
C PHE A 134 12.94 2.04 -4.71
N VAL A 135 12.50 1.06 -5.48
CA VAL A 135 12.58 1.06 -6.94
C VAL A 135 11.17 1.17 -7.48
N ALA A 136 10.99 2.04 -8.49
CA ALA A 136 9.72 2.19 -9.17
C ALA A 136 9.31 0.85 -9.80
N GLU A 137 8.06 0.45 -9.57
CA GLU A 137 7.48 -0.75 -10.13
C GLU A 137 6.48 -0.39 -11.24
N ALA A 138 6.49 -1.16 -12.32
CA ALA A 138 5.44 -1.05 -13.33
C ALA A 138 4.08 -1.43 -12.71
N LEU A 139 3.17 -0.45 -12.69
CA LEU A 139 1.76 -0.58 -12.33
C LEU A 139 0.93 -0.67 -13.61
N LEU A 140 0.29 -1.83 -13.83
CA LEU A 140 -0.48 -2.15 -15.04
C LEU A 140 -1.97 -2.33 -14.76
#